data_AF-A0A2K1KVX8-F1
#
_entry.id   AF-A0A2K1KVX8-F1
#
_cell.length_a   1.000
_cell.length_b   1.000
_cell.length_c   1.000
_cell.angle_alpha   90.00
_cell.angle_beta   90.00
_cell.angle_gamma   90.00
#
_symmetry.space_group_name_H-M   'P 1'
#
loop_
_entity.id
_entity.type
_entity.pdbx_description
1 polymer ?
#
loop_
_entity_poly.entity_id
_entity_poly.type
_entity_poly.pdbx_seq_one_letter_code
_entity_poly.pdbx_strand_id
1 'polypeptide(L)'
;MVQGSMMHMQSLCSSSVPLCVYGDLAGVSSAGGGRISSASLRSALCVSSPLVGVNKYGKRMGMRPQVQVPQRKSGLVYAKAEAVLGLEENKDGAVSVNGASPANPGVEGAQSQSMEIDLVTEAELKENGFRSTRRTKLICTIGPATCAPEQLEALAIGGMNVARLNMCHGTREWHTEVICNVRRLNSEKGYSVAIMMDTEGSEIHMGDFNGAPSVKAEDGEEWIFTVRKFGTLPEFTTIVNYDGFAEDVKVGDELVVDGGMVRFEVIEKVGPDVKCKCTDPGLLLPRANLTFWREGRLVRERNAMLPTISSKDWIDIDFGIAEGVDFIAISFVKTSEVIKHLKSYIQARSPNGSIGVFAKIESSDSLKNLEDIIRVSDGAMVARGDLGAQIPLEQVPSVQQAVVNLCRELNKPVIVASQLLESMIEFPTPTRAEVADVSEAVRQRADALMLSGESAMGLFPEKALSVLRTVSLRMESWCRENKQHASDRLPELSPALDDRISENICNSASQMANRLGVDAIFVYTRRGYMASLLSRCRPDCPIFAFTDTKMVRQRLNLQWGLIPFRLDFSGDMESNLRRTFALLKARGMMKKGDLVVAVSDISEADMLQSIQVRRIP
;
A
#
# COMPACT_ATOMS: atom_id res chain seq x y z
N MET A 1 8.81 -52.25 20.31
CA MET A 1 8.69 -53.44 21.18
C MET A 1 7.47 -53.24 22.06
N VAL A 2 6.53 -54.20 22.03
CA VAL A 2 5.75 -54.72 23.18
C VAL A 2 5.09 -53.65 24.07
N GLN A 3 3.77 -53.49 24.22
CA GLN A 3 2.66 -54.44 24.43
C GLN A 3 1.37 -53.57 24.34
N GLY A 4 0.31 -53.96 23.63
CA GLY A 4 -0.69 -54.95 24.05
C GLY A 4 -1.93 -54.19 24.52
N SER A 5 -3.09 -54.12 23.85
CA SER A 5 -3.99 -55.13 23.26
C SER A 5 -5.35 -55.00 23.95
N MET A 6 -6.42 -55.30 23.18
CA MET A 6 -7.82 -55.55 23.58
C MET A 6 -8.72 -54.33 23.79
N MET A 7 -9.97 -54.29 23.32
CA MET A 7 -10.80 -55.19 22.52
C MET A 7 -12.08 -54.42 22.12
N HIS A 8 -12.67 -54.79 20.97
CA HIS A 8 -14.11 -54.99 20.64
C HIS A 8 -15.22 -54.17 21.34
N MET A 9 -16.34 -53.78 20.74
CA MET A 9 -17.10 -54.17 19.54
C MET A 9 -18.29 -53.19 19.43
N GLN A 10 -18.78 -52.89 18.21
CA GLN A 10 -20.20 -52.87 17.76
C GLN A 10 -21.29 -52.21 18.65
N SER A 11 -22.30 -51.44 18.21
CA SER A 11 -22.93 -51.25 16.90
C SER A 11 -24.02 -50.15 16.98
N LEU A 12 -24.35 -49.55 15.82
CA LEU A 12 -25.69 -49.24 15.28
C LEU A 12 -26.61 -48.15 15.87
N CYS A 13 -27.27 -47.50 14.89
CA CYS A 13 -28.53 -46.73 14.92
C CYS A 13 -28.51 -45.38 15.63
N SER A 14 -29.23 -44.33 15.25
CA SER A 14 -30.06 -43.89 14.10
C SER A 14 -30.77 -42.62 14.61
N SER A 15 -31.34 -41.81 13.71
CA SER A 15 -32.32 -40.73 13.99
C SER A 15 -31.77 -39.43 14.61
N SER A 16 -32.27 -38.22 14.36
CA SER A 16 -32.99 -37.57 13.25
C SER A 16 -33.16 -36.11 13.67
N VAL A 17 -33.21 -35.24 12.67
CA VAL A 17 -33.50 -33.79 12.69
C VAL A 17 -34.76 -33.42 13.50
N PRO A 18 -34.88 -32.17 14.01
CA PRO A 18 -36.18 -31.52 14.12
C PRO A 18 -36.30 -30.28 13.21
N LEU A 19 -37.30 -30.34 12.33
CA LEU A 19 -38.00 -29.19 11.75
C LEU A 19 -38.89 -28.57 12.83
N CYS A 20 -39.09 -27.25 12.79
CA CYS A 20 -40.18 -26.57 13.49
C CYS A 20 -41.03 -25.80 12.48
N VAL A 21 -42.34 -26.07 12.47
CA VAL A 21 -43.37 -25.49 11.60
C VAL A 21 -44.51 -24.94 12.48
N TYR A 22 -44.89 -23.70 12.21
CA TYR A 22 -46.16 -22.98 12.40
C TYR A 22 -47.10 -23.23 13.60
N GLY A 23 -47.59 -22.13 14.15
CA GLY A 23 -48.88 -22.04 14.84
C GLY A 23 -49.51 -20.64 14.66
N ASP A 24 -50.60 -20.57 13.89
CA ASP A 24 -51.57 -19.47 13.89
C ASP A 24 -52.56 -19.64 15.05
N LEU A 25 -53.02 -18.53 15.65
CA LEU A 25 -54.38 -18.40 16.21
C LEU A 25 -54.74 -16.92 16.46
N ALA A 26 -55.89 -16.53 15.92
CA ALA A 26 -56.66 -15.31 16.14
C ALA A 26 -56.90 -15.05 17.65
N GLY A 27 -57.03 -13.84 18.20
CA GLY A 27 -57.87 -12.70 17.82
C GLY A 27 -58.78 -12.39 19.01
N VAL A 28 -58.95 -11.11 19.38
CA VAL A 28 -60.16 -10.46 19.98
C VAL A 28 -59.78 -9.08 20.56
N SER A 29 -60.64 -8.14 20.21
CA SER A 29 -60.75 -6.70 20.43
C SER A 29 -60.80 -6.17 21.87
N SER A 30 -60.39 -4.91 22.04
CA SER A 30 -61.21 -3.73 22.42
C SER A 30 -60.32 -2.68 23.12
N ALA A 31 -60.56 -1.38 23.17
CA ALA A 31 -61.25 -0.38 22.35
C ALA A 31 -60.95 0.98 23.04
N GLY A 32 -60.83 2.07 22.27
CA GLY A 32 -60.91 3.46 22.75
C GLY A 32 -59.56 4.20 22.83
N GLY A 33 -59.36 5.38 22.25
CA GLY A 33 -60.25 6.24 21.47
C GLY A 33 -59.60 7.61 21.25
N GLY A 34 -59.75 8.14 20.02
CA GLY A 34 -59.63 9.56 19.65
C GLY A 34 -58.24 10.09 19.30
N ARG A 35 -58.00 10.90 18.26
CA ARG A 35 -58.72 11.38 17.06
C ARG A 35 -57.68 12.25 16.29
N ILE A 36 -57.53 12.04 14.97
CA ILE A 36 -57.39 13.03 13.85
C ILE A 36 -56.25 14.09 13.97
N SER A 37 -55.27 14.23 13.07
CA SER A 37 -55.33 14.62 11.64
C SER A 37 -54.02 14.25 10.89
N SER A 38 -54.07 13.45 9.81
CA SER A 38 -53.98 13.83 8.38
C SER A 38 -52.75 14.66 7.92
N ALA A 39 -51.80 14.00 7.25
CA ALA A 39 -51.29 14.42 5.92
C ALA A 39 -50.55 13.25 5.26
N SER A 40 -50.86 13.06 3.97
CA SER A 40 -50.52 11.94 3.09
C SER A 40 -49.23 12.19 2.32
N LEU A 41 -48.45 11.14 2.03
CA LEU A 41 -48.01 10.81 0.65
C LEU A 41 -47.29 9.45 0.60
N ARG A 42 -47.89 8.51 -0.14
CA ARG A 42 -47.30 7.26 -0.60
C ARG A 42 -46.65 7.47 -1.98
N SER A 43 -45.48 6.89 -2.21
CA SER A 43 -45.00 6.42 -3.53
C SER A 43 -44.03 5.26 -3.26
N ALA A 44 -44.47 4.01 -3.41
CA ALA A 44 -44.55 3.24 -4.66
C ALA A 44 -43.16 2.88 -5.23
N LEU A 45 -42.65 1.73 -4.76
CA LEU A 45 -41.62 0.92 -5.40
C LEU A 45 -42.11 0.47 -6.78
N CYS A 46 -41.34 0.75 -7.82
CA CYS A 46 -41.56 0.24 -9.17
C CYS A 46 -40.37 -0.63 -9.56
N VAL A 47 -40.61 -1.94 -9.59
CA VAL A 47 -39.75 -2.95 -10.23
C VAL A 47 -40.22 -3.04 -11.68
N SER A 48 -39.36 -2.71 -12.64
CA SER A 48 -39.62 -2.92 -14.06
C SER A 48 -38.63 -3.92 -14.65
N SER A 49 -39.15 -5.10 -14.98
CA SER A 49 -38.59 -6.00 -15.99
C SER A 49 -38.88 -5.45 -17.39
N PRO A 50 -38.08 -5.74 -18.42
CA PRO A 50 -38.55 -5.69 -19.79
C PRO A 50 -38.96 -7.08 -20.27
N LEU A 51 -40.18 -7.11 -20.79
CA LEU A 51 -40.85 -8.20 -21.46
C LEU A 51 -40.13 -8.68 -22.72
N VAL A 52 -40.30 -9.98 -22.94
CA VAL A 52 -40.07 -10.74 -24.17
C VAL A 52 -40.88 -10.14 -25.32
N GLY A 53 -40.19 -9.68 -26.36
CA GLY A 53 -40.77 -9.38 -27.67
C GLY A 53 -40.54 -10.54 -28.63
N VAL A 54 -41.61 -11.24 -29.01
CA VAL A 54 -41.61 -12.19 -30.14
C VAL A 54 -41.71 -11.40 -31.43
N ASN A 55 -40.77 -11.58 -32.36
CA ASN A 55 -41.08 -11.40 -33.77
C ASN A 55 -40.46 -12.50 -34.64
N LYS A 56 -41.30 -12.99 -35.55
CA LYS A 56 -41.08 -14.09 -36.49
C LYS A 56 -39.98 -13.73 -37.47
N TYR A 57 -38.92 -14.53 -37.58
CA TYR A 57 -38.31 -14.96 -38.85
C TYR A 57 -37.40 -16.15 -38.55
N GLY A 58 -37.72 -17.30 -39.14
CA GLY A 58 -36.99 -18.53 -38.93
C GLY A 58 -35.64 -18.53 -39.66
N LYS A 59 -34.61 -19.00 -38.97
CA LYS A 59 -33.58 -19.90 -39.50
C LYS A 59 -32.81 -20.52 -38.33
N ARG A 60 -33.00 -21.83 -38.15
CA ARG A 60 -32.22 -22.67 -37.22
C ARG A 60 -30.82 -22.85 -37.79
N MET A 61 -29.79 -22.42 -37.07
CA MET A 61 -28.42 -22.92 -37.19
C MET A 61 -27.99 -23.31 -35.77
N GLY A 62 -27.95 -24.62 -35.50
CA GLY A 62 -27.43 -25.14 -34.24
C GLY A 62 -25.91 -25.14 -34.29
N MET A 63 -25.28 -24.41 -33.37
CA MET A 63 -23.87 -24.63 -33.03
C MET A 63 -23.77 -24.84 -31.53
N ARG A 64 -23.40 -26.06 -31.14
CA ARG A 64 -22.91 -26.39 -29.80
C ARG A 64 -21.52 -25.77 -29.64
N PRO A 65 -21.17 -25.13 -28.51
CA PRO A 65 -19.78 -24.81 -28.25
C PRO A 65 -19.03 -26.09 -27.86
N GLN A 66 -18.17 -26.58 -28.76
CA GLN A 66 -17.13 -27.54 -28.42
C GLN A 66 -16.04 -26.80 -27.63
N VAL A 67 -15.87 -27.16 -26.36
CA VAL A 67 -14.69 -26.80 -25.57
C VAL A 67 -13.58 -27.77 -25.97
N GLN A 68 -12.62 -27.30 -26.78
CA GLN A 68 -11.36 -28.01 -26.99
C GLN A 68 -10.39 -27.65 -25.87
N VAL A 69 -10.09 -28.62 -25.01
CA VAL A 69 -8.97 -28.57 -24.07
C VAL A 69 -7.71 -29.03 -24.81
N PRO A 70 -6.65 -28.22 -24.94
CA PRO A 70 -5.39 -28.71 -25.45
C PRO A 70 -4.66 -29.48 -24.34
N GLN A 71 -4.55 -30.81 -24.51
CA GLN A 71 -3.59 -31.61 -23.75
C GLN A 71 -2.16 -31.19 -24.14
N ARG A 72 -1.46 -30.47 -23.26
CA ARG A 72 0.01 -30.34 -23.36
C ARG A 72 0.65 -31.52 -22.64
N LYS A 73 1.40 -32.31 -23.42
CA LYS A 73 2.26 -33.38 -22.94
C LYS A 73 3.35 -32.82 -22.03
N SER A 74 3.47 -33.43 -20.86
CA SER A 74 4.56 -33.28 -19.91
C SER A 74 5.86 -33.85 -20.50
N GLY A 75 6.91 -33.03 -20.51
CA GLY A 75 8.28 -33.44 -20.81
C GLY A 75 9.25 -32.48 -20.13
N LEU A 76 9.46 -32.65 -18.83
CA LEU A 76 10.57 -32.03 -18.12
C LEU A 76 11.84 -32.78 -18.53
N VAL A 77 12.77 -32.11 -19.20
CA VAL A 77 14.16 -32.55 -19.31
C VAL A 77 14.99 -31.60 -18.45
N TYR A 78 15.50 -32.13 -17.34
CA TYR A 78 16.53 -31.49 -16.52
C TYR A 78 17.85 -31.52 -17.29
N ALA A 79 18.43 -30.36 -17.59
CA ALA A 79 19.82 -30.25 -18.01
C ALA A 79 20.67 -29.75 -16.82
N LYS A 80 21.49 -30.66 -16.28
CA LYS A 80 22.61 -30.34 -15.38
C LYS A 80 23.66 -29.55 -16.17
N ALA A 81 24.16 -28.45 -15.62
CA ALA A 81 25.38 -27.82 -16.08
C ALA A 81 26.54 -28.29 -15.19
N GLU A 82 27.43 -29.11 -15.73
CA GLU A 82 28.74 -29.42 -15.16
C GLU A 82 29.78 -28.43 -15.70
N ALA A 83 30.64 -27.98 -14.80
CA ALA A 83 31.77 -27.10 -15.08
C ALA A 83 32.87 -27.87 -15.81
N VAL A 84 33.46 -27.27 -16.85
CA VAL A 84 34.72 -27.72 -17.46
C VAL A 84 35.69 -26.55 -17.48
N LEU A 85 36.75 -26.71 -16.69
CA LEU A 85 37.98 -25.92 -16.71
C LEU A 85 38.79 -26.29 -17.96
N GLY A 86 39.24 -25.29 -18.71
CA GLY A 86 40.21 -25.42 -19.79
C GLY A 86 41.27 -24.34 -19.66
N LEU A 87 42.44 -24.73 -19.14
CA LEU A 87 43.69 -23.99 -19.24
C LEU A 87 44.25 -24.19 -20.64
N GLU A 88 44.77 -23.12 -21.27
CA GLU A 88 45.96 -23.25 -22.11
C GLU A 88 46.71 -21.91 -22.21
N GLU A 89 48.01 -22.01 -22.00
CA GLU A 89 49.02 -20.95 -21.98
C GLU A 89 49.35 -20.48 -23.41
N ASN A 90 49.81 -19.24 -23.54
CA ASN A 90 50.89 -18.94 -24.47
C ASN A 90 51.73 -17.75 -23.98
N LYS A 91 53.05 -17.98 -23.92
CA LYS A 91 54.12 -17.03 -23.61
C LYS A 91 54.84 -16.60 -24.90
N ASP A 92 55.66 -15.56 -24.73
CA ASP A 92 56.72 -15.02 -25.60
C ASP A 92 56.27 -13.94 -26.62
N GLY A 93 56.90 -12.77 -26.73
CA GLY A 93 58.06 -12.18 -26.07
C GLY A 93 58.46 -10.81 -26.68
N ALA A 94 59.37 -10.12 -25.98
CA ALA A 94 60.34 -9.08 -26.45
C ALA A 94 59.92 -7.61 -26.74
N VAL A 95 60.18 -6.76 -25.73
CA VAL A 95 60.88 -5.44 -25.67
C VAL A 95 61.18 -4.64 -26.96
N SER A 96 60.81 -3.34 -26.95
CA SER A 96 61.66 -2.23 -27.42
C SER A 96 61.24 -0.89 -26.79
N VAL A 97 62.22 -0.10 -26.35
CA VAL A 97 62.12 1.25 -25.76
C VAL A 97 62.58 2.28 -26.78
N ASN A 98 61.84 3.39 -26.92
CA ASN A 98 62.21 4.76 -27.36
C ASN A 98 60.87 5.47 -27.66
N GLY A 99 60.43 6.56 -27.03
CA GLY A 99 61.10 7.83 -26.80
C GLY A 99 60.46 8.89 -27.72
N ALA A 100 59.75 9.87 -27.12
CA ALA A 100 59.26 11.15 -27.66
C ALA A 100 57.72 11.32 -27.74
N SER A 101 57.20 12.23 -26.92
CA SER A 101 55.90 12.89 -27.09
C SER A 101 55.93 13.82 -28.32
N PRO A 102 54.78 14.04 -28.96
CA PRO A 102 54.19 15.37 -28.81
C PRO A 102 52.68 15.32 -28.54
N ALA A 103 52.21 16.37 -27.86
CA ALA A 103 50.82 16.58 -27.49
C ALA A 103 49.88 16.64 -28.71
N ASN A 104 48.68 16.08 -28.55
CA ASN A 104 47.46 16.59 -29.18
C ASN A 104 46.22 16.18 -28.35
N PRO A 105 45.12 16.94 -28.47
CA PRO A 105 44.27 17.32 -27.35
C PRO A 105 43.01 16.44 -27.21
N GLY A 106 42.43 16.46 -26.01
CA GLY A 106 41.01 16.29 -25.74
C GLY A 106 40.26 15.22 -26.53
N VAL A 107 40.14 14.03 -25.93
CA VAL A 107 38.95 13.20 -26.13
C VAL A 107 38.27 13.12 -24.76
N GLU A 108 37.49 14.16 -24.47
CA GLU A 108 36.45 14.09 -23.45
C GLU A 108 35.53 12.91 -23.79
N GLY A 109 35.25 12.10 -22.77
CA GLY A 109 34.53 10.86 -22.89
C GLY A 109 33.17 11.02 -23.56
N ALA A 110 32.89 10.14 -24.52
CA ALA A 110 31.55 9.81 -24.92
C ALA A 110 30.78 9.32 -23.68
N GLN A 111 30.03 10.22 -23.03
CA GLN A 111 29.05 9.84 -22.03
C GLN A 111 28.04 8.91 -22.70
N SER A 112 28.02 7.66 -22.26
CA SER A 112 26.97 6.70 -22.62
C SER A 112 25.61 7.30 -22.29
N GLN A 113 24.86 7.66 -23.33
CA GLN A 113 23.52 8.24 -23.29
C GLN A 113 22.51 7.23 -22.73
N SER A 114 22.46 7.07 -21.41
CA SER A 114 21.77 5.96 -20.74
C SER A 114 20.36 6.35 -20.26
N MET A 115 19.37 5.53 -20.64
CA MET A 115 18.04 5.51 -20.01
C MET A 115 18.11 4.60 -18.79
N GLU A 116 17.61 5.03 -17.63
CA GLU A 116 17.53 4.15 -16.46
C GLU A 116 16.08 3.68 -16.28
N ILE A 117 15.89 2.37 -16.11
CA ILE A 117 14.63 1.73 -15.73
C ILE A 117 14.96 0.72 -14.63
N ASP A 118 13.99 0.48 -13.75
CA ASP A 118 14.05 -0.62 -12.78
C ASP A 118 14.23 -1.99 -13.47
N LEU A 119 15.22 -2.78 -13.02
CA LEU A 119 15.57 -4.04 -13.67
C LEU A 119 14.43 -5.06 -13.72
N VAL A 120 13.65 -5.17 -12.65
CA VAL A 120 12.52 -6.11 -12.60
C VAL A 120 11.47 -5.69 -13.62
N THR A 121 11.17 -4.40 -13.65
CA THR A 121 10.19 -3.86 -14.59
C THR A 121 10.64 -4.02 -16.04
N GLU A 122 11.92 -3.85 -16.34
CA GLU A 122 12.48 -4.12 -17.66
C GLU A 122 12.34 -5.60 -18.05
N ALA A 123 12.65 -6.52 -17.13
CA ALA A 123 12.48 -7.96 -17.35
C ALA A 123 11.00 -8.34 -17.58
N GLU A 124 10.09 -7.82 -16.75
CA GLU A 124 8.65 -8.06 -16.88
C GLU A 124 8.10 -7.55 -18.23
N LEU A 125 8.54 -6.36 -18.67
CA LEU A 125 8.13 -5.77 -19.95
C LEU A 125 8.65 -6.57 -21.15
N LYS A 126 9.87 -7.10 -21.08
CA LYS A 126 10.44 -7.96 -22.13
C LYS A 126 9.71 -9.30 -22.24
N GLU A 127 9.44 -9.93 -21.11
CA GLU A 127 8.83 -11.25 -21.07
C GLU A 127 7.33 -11.21 -21.41
N ASN A 128 6.60 -10.29 -20.78
CA ASN A 128 5.15 -10.33 -20.75
C ASN A 128 4.48 -9.23 -21.62
N GLY A 129 5.24 -8.20 -22.02
CA GLY A 129 4.74 -7.04 -22.76
C GLY A 129 4.07 -5.97 -21.87
N PHE A 130 3.44 -4.97 -22.47
CA PHE A 130 2.89 -3.81 -21.74
C PHE A 130 1.70 -4.13 -20.82
N ARG A 131 0.81 -5.02 -21.26
CA ARG A 131 -0.52 -5.21 -20.64
C ARG A 131 -0.54 -6.13 -19.43
N SER A 132 0.58 -6.78 -19.15
CA SER A 132 0.77 -7.77 -18.08
C SER A 132 1.55 -7.24 -16.89
N THR A 133 2.09 -6.03 -16.97
CA THR A 133 2.80 -5.41 -15.85
C THR A 133 1.84 -5.04 -14.73
N ARG A 134 2.29 -5.16 -13.48
CA ARG A 134 1.53 -4.79 -12.29
C ARG A 134 1.30 -3.28 -12.22
N ARG A 135 0.15 -2.84 -11.73
CA ARG A 135 -0.17 -1.41 -11.55
C ARG A 135 -0.13 -0.98 -10.09
N THR A 136 -0.75 -1.73 -9.18
CA THR A 136 -0.77 -1.49 -7.74
C THR A 136 0.60 -1.72 -7.15
N LYS A 137 1.14 -0.72 -6.44
CA LYS A 137 2.50 -0.69 -5.86
C LYS A 137 2.61 -1.54 -4.60
N LEU A 138 3.82 -2.02 -4.32
CA LEU A 138 4.09 -2.89 -3.17
C LEU A 138 5.10 -2.21 -2.24
N ILE A 139 4.73 -2.09 -0.97
CA ILE A 139 5.57 -1.53 0.08
C ILE A 139 5.93 -2.66 1.04
N CYS A 140 7.21 -2.78 1.39
CA CYS A 140 7.66 -3.72 2.40
C CYS A 140 8.30 -2.96 3.55
N THR A 141 7.87 -3.25 4.77
CA THR A 141 8.57 -2.81 5.96
C THR A 141 9.86 -3.61 6.09
N ILE A 142 10.99 -2.91 6.21
CA ILE A 142 12.30 -3.53 6.41
C ILE A 142 12.52 -3.76 7.89
N GLY A 143 12.95 -4.96 8.24
CA GLY A 143 13.24 -5.35 9.61
C GLY A 143 14.34 -6.40 9.68
N PRO A 144 14.53 -7.06 10.83
CA PRO A 144 15.57 -8.06 11.01
C PRO A 144 15.55 -9.21 10.00
N ALA A 145 14.37 -9.56 9.46
CA ALA A 145 14.24 -10.64 8.47
C ALA A 145 14.65 -10.20 7.05
N THR A 146 14.80 -8.90 6.79
CA THR A 146 14.92 -8.34 5.44
C THR A 146 15.93 -7.21 5.29
N CYS A 147 16.76 -6.92 6.30
CA CYS A 147 17.72 -5.81 6.25
C CYS A 147 19.05 -6.14 5.58
N ALA A 148 19.40 -7.43 5.39
CA ALA A 148 20.65 -7.81 4.72
C ALA A 148 20.61 -7.46 3.22
N PRO A 149 21.75 -7.14 2.58
CA PRO A 149 21.79 -6.77 1.16
C PRO A 149 21.15 -7.79 0.22
N GLU A 150 21.35 -9.09 0.46
CA GLU A 150 20.81 -10.18 -0.34
C GLU A 150 19.28 -10.29 -0.18
N GLN A 151 18.78 -10.06 1.04
CA GLN A 151 17.35 -10.08 1.33
C GLN A 151 16.62 -8.87 0.73
N LEU A 152 17.23 -7.68 0.84
CA LEU A 152 16.72 -6.48 0.19
C LEU A 152 16.65 -6.64 -1.33
N GLU A 153 17.68 -7.24 -1.93
CA GLU A 153 17.66 -7.57 -3.35
C GLU A 153 16.56 -8.59 -3.68
N ALA A 154 16.37 -9.63 -2.87
CA ALA A 154 15.30 -10.60 -3.07
C ALA A 154 13.91 -9.93 -3.03
N LEU A 155 13.69 -8.98 -2.11
CA LEU A 155 12.47 -8.16 -2.08
C LEU A 155 12.33 -7.28 -3.33
N ALA A 156 13.42 -6.63 -3.77
CA ALA A 156 13.39 -5.83 -4.99
C ALA A 156 13.05 -6.69 -6.21
N ILE A 157 13.68 -7.86 -6.37
CA ILE A 157 13.35 -8.86 -7.41
C ILE A 157 11.88 -9.29 -7.30
N GLY A 158 11.37 -9.48 -6.09
CA GLY A 158 9.97 -9.78 -5.82
C GLY A 158 8.99 -8.66 -6.21
N GLY A 159 9.49 -7.47 -6.53
CA GLY A 159 8.72 -6.33 -7.02
C GLY A 159 8.45 -5.27 -5.96
N MET A 160 9.21 -5.20 -4.86
CA MET A 160 9.13 -4.12 -3.89
C MET A 160 9.36 -2.76 -4.56
N ASN A 161 8.44 -1.82 -4.37
CA ASN A 161 8.55 -0.46 -4.90
C ASN A 161 9.04 0.55 -3.86
N VAL A 162 8.66 0.34 -2.60
CA VAL A 162 9.03 1.21 -1.48
C VAL A 162 9.48 0.37 -0.28
N ALA A 163 10.63 0.72 0.27
CA ALA A 163 11.14 0.21 1.54
C ALA A 163 10.65 1.14 2.67
N ARG A 164 9.83 0.61 3.58
CA ARG A 164 9.34 1.33 4.76
C ARG A 164 10.27 1.08 5.96
N LEU A 165 10.64 2.16 6.63
CA LEU A 165 11.40 2.18 7.88
C LEU A 165 10.46 2.58 9.01
N ASN A 166 10.22 1.66 9.95
CA ASN A 166 9.35 1.91 11.10
C ASN A 166 10.15 2.50 12.26
N MET A 167 9.94 3.77 12.60
CA MET A 167 10.69 4.48 13.65
C MET A 167 10.24 4.15 15.08
N CYS A 168 9.19 3.33 15.26
CA CYS A 168 8.84 2.75 16.57
C CYS A 168 9.92 1.77 17.07
N HIS A 169 10.73 1.23 16.16
CA HIS A 169 11.75 0.24 16.45
C HIS A 169 13.09 0.58 15.78
N GLY A 170 14.16 -0.03 16.28
CA GLY A 170 15.51 0.20 15.76
C GLY A 170 16.10 1.54 16.21
N THR A 171 17.42 1.65 16.07
CA THR A 171 18.13 2.92 16.29
C THR A 171 18.32 3.65 14.96
N ARG A 172 18.60 4.95 15.01
CA ARG A 172 18.86 5.73 13.80
C ARG A 172 20.08 5.21 13.03
N GLU A 173 21.09 4.72 13.74
CA GLU A 173 22.28 4.10 13.15
C GLU A 173 21.91 2.86 12.32
N TRP A 174 21.05 2.00 12.86
CA TRP A 174 20.54 0.84 12.12
C TRP A 174 19.73 1.26 10.88
N HIS A 175 18.87 2.28 11.01
CA HIS A 175 18.12 2.83 9.88
C HIS A 175 19.05 3.43 8.81
N THR A 176 20.14 4.11 9.19
CA THR A 176 21.17 4.60 8.25
C THR A 176 21.79 3.46 7.45
N GLU A 177 22.12 2.33 8.09
CA GLU A 177 22.65 1.16 7.38
C GLU A 177 21.65 0.61 6.35
N VAL A 178 20.37 0.51 6.72
CA VAL A 178 19.31 0.07 5.80
C VAL A 178 19.17 1.03 4.62
N ILE A 179 19.15 2.35 4.87
CA ILE A 179 19.09 3.39 3.83
C ILE A 179 20.27 3.26 2.87
N CYS A 180 21.48 3.06 3.41
CA CYS A 180 22.69 2.87 2.60
C CYS A 180 22.58 1.62 1.72
N ASN A 181 22.08 0.50 2.25
CA ASN A 181 21.89 -0.73 1.48
C ASN A 181 20.86 -0.57 0.36
N VAL A 182 19.72 0.09 0.62
CA VAL A 182 18.70 0.37 -0.42
C VAL A 182 19.25 1.30 -1.50
N ARG A 183 20.06 2.29 -1.13
CA ARG A 183 20.71 3.18 -2.11
C ARG A 183 21.73 2.45 -2.96
N ARG A 184 22.55 1.59 -2.35
CA ARG A 184 23.52 0.75 -3.04
C ARG A 184 22.82 -0.19 -4.02
N LEU A 185 21.71 -0.79 -3.60
CA LEU A 185 20.84 -1.61 -4.45
C LEU A 185 20.38 -0.83 -5.69
N ASN A 186 19.91 0.41 -5.52
CA ASN A 186 19.50 1.25 -6.64
C ASN A 186 20.66 1.67 -7.55
N SER A 187 21.82 2.05 -7.00
CA SER A 187 22.93 2.58 -7.79
C SER A 187 23.75 1.50 -8.50
N GLU A 188 24.02 0.38 -7.84
CA GLU A 188 24.88 -0.69 -8.36
C GLU A 188 24.10 -1.67 -9.24
N LYS A 189 22.84 -1.92 -8.90
CA LYS A 189 22.01 -2.92 -9.56
C LYS A 189 20.86 -2.33 -10.36
N GLY A 190 20.74 -1.00 -10.49
CA GLY A 190 19.77 -0.36 -11.38
C GLY A 190 18.30 -0.43 -10.95
N TYR A 191 18.01 -0.90 -9.73
CA TYR A 191 16.66 -0.82 -9.14
C TYR A 191 16.25 0.64 -8.87
N SER A 192 14.98 0.84 -8.53
CA SER A 192 14.43 2.17 -8.21
C SER A 192 13.57 2.17 -6.96
N VAL A 193 13.97 1.46 -5.90
CA VAL A 193 13.22 1.39 -4.65
C VAL A 193 13.23 2.74 -3.94
N ALA A 194 12.05 3.27 -3.62
CA ALA A 194 11.94 4.49 -2.81
C ALA A 194 12.00 4.17 -1.32
N ILE A 195 12.34 5.14 -0.48
CA ILE A 195 12.46 5.00 0.96
C ILE A 195 11.38 5.82 1.65
N MET A 196 10.60 5.17 2.51
CA MET A 196 9.57 5.80 3.33
C MET A 196 9.91 5.65 4.81
N MET A 197 10.01 6.76 5.52
CA MET A 197 10.13 6.77 6.98
C MET A 197 8.75 6.91 7.61
N ASP A 198 8.39 6.03 8.54
CA ASP A 198 7.12 6.05 9.27
C ASP A 198 7.37 6.42 10.73
N THR A 199 6.81 7.54 11.17
CA THR A 199 7.00 8.08 12.53
C THR A 199 6.27 7.24 13.58
N GLU A 200 6.68 7.35 14.83
CA GLU A 200 5.99 6.66 15.93
C GLU A 200 4.67 7.36 16.28
N GLY A 201 4.69 8.69 16.34
CA GLY A 201 3.53 9.48 16.77
C GLY A 201 3.36 9.49 18.29
N SER A 202 2.30 10.14 18.76
CA SER A 202 2.00 10.22 20.21
C SER A 202 0.72 9.47 20.55
N GLU A 203 0.88 8.26 21.07
CA GLU A 203 -0.20 7.46 21.60
C GLU A 203 0.10 6.91 22.99
N ILE A 204 -0.98 6.43 23.61
CA ILE A 204 -0.94 5.79 24.91
C ILE A 204 -0.53 4.35 24.69
N HIS A 205 0.61 3.99 25.25
CA HIS A 205 1.18 2.66 25.19
C HIS A 205 1.44 2.12 26.58
N MET A 206 1.40 0.79 26.68
CA MET A 206 1.90 0.07 27.84
C MET A 206 3.43 0.13 27.91
N GLY A 207 3.97 -0.17 29.08
CA GLY A 207 5.40 -0.32 29.31
C GLY A 207 5.92 -1.68 28.86
N ASP A 208 7.24 -1.84 28.97
CA ASP A 208 7.89 -3.14 28.73
C ASP A 208 7.71 -4.05 29.96
N PHE A 209 7.63 -5.37 29.76
CA PHE A 209 7.42 -6.35 30.84
C PHE A 209 8.74 -6.91 31.38
N ASN A 210 9.62 -6.06 31.93
CA ASN A 210 10.96 -6.44 32.43
C ASN A 210 11.79 -7.27 31.41
N GLY A 211 11.64 -6.99 30.10
CA GLY A 211 12.34 -7.70 29.03
C GLY A 211 11.68 -9.00 28.57
N ALA A 212 10.54 -9.40 29.15
CA ALA A 212 9.74 -10.48 28.60
C ALA A 212 9.14 -10.06 27.24
N PRO A 213 9.15 -10.95 26.22
CA PRO A 213 8.62 -10.63 24.90
C PRO A 213 7.09 -10.54 24.87
N SER A 214 6.42 -11.18 25.83
CA SER A 214 4.97 -11.15 26.01
C SER A 214 4.60 -11.64 27.41
N VAL A 215 3.48 -11.17 27.96
CA VAL A 215 2.87 -11.71 29.18
C VAL A 215 1.43 -12.07 28.89
N LYS A 216 0.95 -13.21 29.38
CA LYS A 216 -0.45 -13.62 29.19
C LYS A 216 -1.31 -13.09 30.33
N ALA A 217 -2.43 -12.47 30.00
CA ALA A 217 -3.50 -12.13 30.93
C ALA A 217 -4.60 -13.20 30.84
N GLU A 218 -5.05 -13.73 31.98
CA GLU A 218 -6.13 -14.72 32.07
C GLU A 218 -7.46 -14.08 32.49
N ASP A 219 -8.56 -14.78 32.20
CA ASP A 219 -9.91 -14.28 32.49
C ASP A 219 -10.09 -14.02 33.99
N GLY A 220 -10.59 -12.82 34.30
CA GLY A 220 -10.84 -12.37 35.66
C GLY A 220 -9.61 -11.96 36.47
N GLU A 221 -8.39 -12.04 35.91
CA GLU A 221 -7.19 -11.52 36.58
C GLU A 221 -7.26 -10.01 36.79
N GLU A 222 -6.79 -9.54 37.93
CA GLU A 222 -6.72 -8.12 38.24
C GLU A 222 -5.34 -7.57 37.91
N TRP A 223 -5.31 -6.57 37.04
CA TRP A 223 -4.12 -5.88 36.57
C TRP A 223 -4.13 -4.41 37.00
N ILE A 224 -2.95 -3.88 37.33
CA ILE A 224 -2.76 -2.46 37.68
C ILE A 224 -2.09 -1.74 36.51
N PHE A 225 -2.77 -0.73 35.98
CA PHE A 225 -2.25 0.20 34.99
C PHE A 225 -1.86 1.49 35.70
N THR A 226 -0.59 1.86 35.67
CA THR A 226 -0.06 2.98 36.47
C THR A 226 0.90 3.85 35.67
N VAL A 227 0.91 5.15 35.95
CA VAL A 227 1.88 6.09 35.36
C VAL A 227 3.16 6.19 36.19
N ARG A 228 3.23 5.52 37.34
CA ARG A 228 4.40 5.55 38.20
C ARG A 228 5.54 4.75 37.59
N LYS A 229 6.75 5.29 37.64
CA LYS A 229 7.96 4.58 37.23
C LYS A 229 8.42 3.65 38.35
N PHE A 230 8.63 2.38 38.03
CA PHE A 230 9.18 1.38 38.92
C PHE A 230 10.56 0.95 38.44
N GLY A 231 11.47 0.64 39.37
CA GLY A 231 12.74 -0.02 39.04
C GLY A 231 12.54 -1.49 38.68
N THR A 232 11.64 -2.17 39.39
CA THR A 232 11.17 -3.53 39.08
C THR A 232 9.66 -3.50 39.13
N LEU A 233 9.02 -3.83 38.00
CA LEU A 233 7.56 -3.90 37.90
C LEU A 233 7.00 -4.95 38.87
N PRO A 234 6.03 -4.59 39.75
CA PRO A 234 5.29 -5.57 40.54
C PRO A 234 4.53 -6.56 39.65
N GLU A 235 4.14 -7.69 40.22
CA GLU A 235 3.32 -8.68 39.52
C GLU A 235 1.98 -8.06 39.07
N PHE A 236 1.47 -8.49 37.92
CA PHE A 236 0.22 -7.99 37.30
C PHE A 236 0.14 -6.46 37.20
N THR A 237 1.27 -5.80 36.99
CA THR A 237 1.34 -4.34 36.86
C THR A 237 1.96 -3.97 35.52
N THR A 238 1.43 -2.93 34.87
CA THR A 238 2.00 -2.34 33.67
C THR A 238 2.07 -0.83 33.79
N ILE A 239 3.13 -0.25 33.21
CA ILE A 239 3.30 1.20 33.17
C ILE A 239 2.53 1.74 31.96
N VAL A 240 1.92 2.91 32.09
CA VAL A 240 1.29 3.63 30.97
C VAL A 240 2.11 4.89 30.70
N ASN A 241 2.45 5.14 29.44
CA ASN A 241 3.31 6.26 29.03
C ASN A 241 2.60 7.65 29.02
N TYR A 242 1.41 7.76 29.60
CA TYR A 242 0.58 8.96 29.59
C TYR A 242 0.17 9.38 31.00
N ASP A 243 0.80 10.44 31.52
CA ASP A 243 0.59 10.92 32.89
C ASP A 243 -0.87 11.24 33.23
N GLY A 244 -1.68 11.63 32.23
CA GLY A 244 -3.12 11.94 32.40
C GLY A 244 -4.05 10.73 32.36
N PHE A 245 -3.51 9.50 32.31
CA PHE A 245 -4.29 8.28 32.11
C PHE A 245 -5.34 8.05 33.20
N ALA A 246 -4.93 8.18 34.46
CA ALA A 246 -5.83 7.97 35.58
C ALA A 246 -6.94 9.05 35.62
N GLU A 247 -6.72 10.26 35.14
CA GLU A 247 -7.75 11.31 35.11
C GLU A 247 -8.80 11.08 34.01
N ASP A 248 -8.38 10.55 32.85
CA ASP A 248 -9.25 10.37 31.69
C ASP A 248 -10.15 9.13 31.81
N VAL A 249 -9.68 8.10 32.51
CA VAL A 249 -10.40 6.83 32.72
C VAL A 249 -11.40 6.92 33.88
N LYS A 250 -12.55 6.26 33.78
CA LYS A 250 -13.57 6.10 34.84
C LYS A 250 -13.81 4.63 35.16
N VAL A 251 -14.32 4.36 36.37
CA VAL A 251 -14.78 3.02 36.75
C VAL A 251 -15.92 2.59 35.82
N GLY A 252 -15.84 1.37 35.32
CA GLY A 252 -16.72 0.81 34.29
C GLY A 252 -16.29 1.11 32.84
N ASP A 253 -15.22 1.87 32.61
CA ASP A 253 -14.64 1.99 31.26
C ASP A 253 -13.95 0.68 30.87
N GLU A 254 -13.96 0.36 29.58
CA GLU A 254 -13.26 -0.78 29.00
C GLU A 254 -11.89 -0.33 28.50
N LEU A 255 -10.81 -0.94 28.98
CA LEU A 255 -9.49 -0.81 28.39
C LEU A 255 -9.31 -1.86 27.29
N VAL A 256 -8.85 -1.41 26.13
CA VAL A 256 -8.66 -2.24 24.94
C VAL A 256 -7.19 -2.15 24.53
N VAL A 257 -6.50 -3.30 24.56
CA VAL A 257 -5.07 -3.43 24.21
C VAL A 257 -4.95 -3.93 22.77
N ASP A 258 -4.11 -3.27 21.95
CA ASP A 258 -3.82 -3.61 20.55
C ASP A 258 -5.08 -3.93 19.72
N GLY A 259 -6.08 -3.06 19.78
CA GLY A 259 -7.32 -3.23 19.01
C GLY A 259 -8.21 -4.40 19.46
N GLY A 260 -8.01 -4.90 20.68
CA GLY A 260 -8.85 -5.93 21.29
C GLY A 260 -8.21 -7.30 21.40
N MET A 261 -6.88 -7.40 21.33
CA MET A 261 -6.17 -8.62 21.68
C MET A 261 -6.39 -9.01 23.15
N VAL A 262 -6.50 -8.01 24.04
CA VAL A 262 -6.86 -8.17 25.44
C VAL A 262 -7.81 -7.05 25.82
N ARG A 263 -8.81 -7.36 26.65
CA ARG A 263 -9.70 -6.35 27.24
C ARG A 263 -9.73 -6.42 28.76
N PHE A 264 -9.86 -5.26 29.37
CA PHE A 264 -10.05 -5.12 30.80
C PHE A 264 -11.22 -4.19 31.10
N GLU A 265 -11.91 -4.43 32.21
CA GLU A 265 -12.89 -3.50 32.78
C GLU A 265 -12.25 -2.77 33.97
N VAL A 266 -12.39 -1.45 34.02
CA VAL A 266 -11.85 -0.64 35.12
C VAL A 266 -12.73 -0.84 36.36
N ILE A 267 -12.18 -1.47 37.40
CA ILE A 267 -12.90 -1.80 38.63
C ILE A 267 -12.69 -0.73 39.72
N GLU A 268 -11.51 -0.15 39.80
CA GLU A 268 -11.15 0.78 40.87
C GLU A 268 -10.06 1.75 40.43
N LYS A 269 -10.05 2.96 41.00
CA LYS A 269 -8.99 3.96 40.82
C LYS A 269 -8.43 4.39 42.16
N VAL A 270 -7.13 4.22 42.35
CA VAL A 270 -6.41 4.59 43.58
C VAL A 270 -5.29 5.58 43.23
N GLY A 271 -5.63 6.87 43.20
CA GLY A 271 -4.72 7.92 42.75
C GLY A 271 -4.32 7.71 41.27
N PRO A 272 -3.02 7.61 40.94
CA PRO A 272 -2.54 7.34 39.57
C PRO A 272 -2.62 5.86 39.16
N ASP A 273 -3.03 4.96 40.06
CA ASP A 273 -3.12 3.52 39.79
C ASP A 273 -4.55 3.16 39.41
N VAL A 274 -4.74 2.54 38.24
CA VAL A 274 -6.04 2.10 37.72
C VAL A 274 -6.07 0.58 37.77
N LYS A 275 -6.93 0.04 38.63
CA LYS A 275 -7.12 -1.39 38.79
C LYS A 275 -8.18 -1.86 37.81
N CYS A 276 -7.84 -2.87 37.02
CA CYS A 276 -8.69 -3.37 35.95
C CYS A 276 -8.78 -4.89 36.02
N LYS A 277 -9.95 -5.44 35.72
CA LYS A 277 -10.18 -6.88 35.66
C LYS A 277 -10.20 -7.34 34.21
N CYS A 278 -9.43 -8.37 33.87
CA CYS A 278 -9.42 -8.92 32.53
C CYS A 278 -10.79 -9.52 32.19
N THR A 279 -11.35 -9.12 31.06
CA THR A 279 -12.65 -9.58 30.55
C THR A 279 -12.48 -10.44 29.30
N ASP A 280 -11.50 -10.11 28.45
CA ASP A 280 -11.10 -10.91 27.31
C ASP A 280 -9.60 -11.26 27.46
N PRO A 281 -9.24 -12.52 27.77
CA PRO A 281 -7.87 -12.94 27.99
C PRO A 281 -7.05 -13.00 26.70
N GLY A 282 -5.75 -12.75 26.81
CA GLY A 282 -4.85 -12.77 25.67
C GLY A 282 -3.41 -12.40 26.01
N LEU A 283 -2.61 -12.10 24.98
CA LEU A 283 -1.20 -11.76 25.14
C LEU A 283 -1.03 -10.24 25.18
N LEU A 284 -0.39 -9.77 26.25
CA LEU A 284 0.10 -8.41 26.39
C LEU A 284 1.50 -8.33 25.81
N LEU A 285 1.66 -7.51 24.78
CA LEU A 285 2.95 -7.24 24.15
C LEU A 285 3.59 -5.97 24.74
N PRO A 286 4.92 -5.90 24.83
CA PRO A 286 5.62 -4.66 25.20
C PRO A 286 5.22 -3.51 24.28
N ARG A 287 4.95 -2.35 24.86
CA ARG A 287 4.54 -1.14 24.10
C ARG A 287 3.27 -1.32 23.27
N ALA A 288 2.39 -2.25 23.63
CA ALA A 288 1.08 -2.35 23.01
C ALA A 288 0.32 -1.03 23.14
N ASN A 289 -0.46 -0.69 22.12
CA ASN A 289 -1.36 0.44 22.13
C ASN A 289 -2.48 0.20 23.16
N LEU A 290 -2.85 1.26 23.89
CA LEU A 290 -3.91 1.24 24.87
C LEU A 290 -4.97 2.29 24.53
N THR A 291 -6.18 1.83 24.23
CA THR A 291 -7.37 2.68 24.12
C THR A 291 -8.35 2.38 25.24
N PHE A 292 -9.27 3.31 25.50
CA PHE A 292 -10.33 3.09 26.48
C PHE A 292 -11.68 3.61 26.00
N TRP A 293 -12.71 2.85 26.32
CA TRP A 293 -14.05 2.94 25.76
C TRP A 293 -15.09 3.07 26.88
N ARG A 294 -16.10 3.89 26.66
CA ARG A 294 -17.22 4.13 27.56
C ARG A 294 -18.50 4.00 26.78
N GLU A 295 -19.38 3.08 27.18
CA GLU A 295 -20.68 2.84 26.53
C GLU A 295 -20.55 2.63 25.01
N GLY A 296 -19.55 1.85 24.58
CA GLY A 296 -19.30 1.56 23.16
C GLY A 296 -18.74 2.74 22.35
N ARG A 297 -18.21 3.78 23.00
CA ARG A 297 -17.55 4.92 22.35
C ARG A 297 -16.15 5.14 22.89
N LEU A 298 -15.21 5.44 22.00
CA LEU A 298 -13.85 5.82 22.37
C LEU A 298 -13.86 7.07 23.26
N VAL A 299 -13.14 7.02 24.38
CA VAL A 299 -13.01 8.14 25.31
C VAL A 299 -11.93 9.12 24.81
N ARG A 300 -12.34 10.37 24.68
CA ARG A 300 -11.51 11.49 24.22
C ARG A 300 -11.65 12.63 25.23
N GLU A 301 -10.72 12.70 26.16
CA GLU A 301 -10.68 13.69 27.24
C GLU A 301 -9.38 14.52 27.08
N ARG A 302 -8.45 14.46 28.03
CA ARG A 302 -7.16 15.17 27.91
C ARG A 302 -6.22 14.49 26.91
N ASN A 303 -6.33 13.18 26.71
CA ASN A 303 -5.56 12.42 25.72
C ASN A 303 -5.73 12.94 24.28
N ALA A 304 -6.85 13.57 23.97
CA ALA A 304 -7.08 14.22 22.68
C ALA A 304 -6.07 15.35 22.41
N MET A 305 -5.52 15.99 23.46
CA MET A 305 -4.56 17.09 23.37
C MET A 305 -3.11 16.64 23.20
N LEU A 306 -2.82 15.33 23.18
CA LEU A 306 -1.48 14.83 22.87
C LEU A 306 -1.02 15.38 21.51
N PRO A 307 0.21 15.90 21.39
CA PRO A 307 0.72 16.46 20.15
C PRO A 307 0.73 15.37 19.07
N THR A 308 0.41 15.69 17.81
CA THR A 308 0.53 14.68 16.74
C THR A 308 1.98 14.27 16.51
N ILE A 309 2.92 15.22 16.56
CA ILE A 309 4.35 14.99 16.37
C ILE A 309 5.03 15.16 17.73
N SER A 310 5.57 14.07 18.28
CA SER A 310 6.30 14.09 19.55
C SER A 310 7.67 14.75 19.41
N SER A 311 8.32 15.04 20.54
CA SER A 311 9.71 15.52 20.54
C SER A 311 10.67 14.51 19.90
N LYS A 312 10.41 13.21 20.06
CA LYS A 312 11.16 12.14 19.40
C LYS A 312 10.93 12.18 17.89
N ASP A 313 9.68 12.31 17.45
CA ASP A 313 9.35 12.35 16.03
C ASP A 313 10.03 13.53 15.33
N TRP A 314 10.13 14.71 15.95
CA TRP A 314 10.86 15.84 15.37
C TRP A 314 12.34 15.53 15.12
N ILE A 315 12.96 14.79 16.04
CA ILE A 315 14.34 14.33 15.90
C ILE A 315 14.46 13.29 14.78
N ASP A 316 13.50 12.37 14.69
CA ASP A 316 13.45 11.37 13.63
C ASP A 316 13.16 12.01 12.25
N ILE A 317 12.35 13.06 12.21
CA ILE A 317 12.09 13.87 11.00
C ILE A 317 13.36 14.58 10.54
N ASP A 318 14.10 15.23 11.44
CA ASP A 318 15.39 15.84 11.10
C ASP A 318 16.38 14.80 10.58
N PHE A 319 16.40 13.61 11.16
CA PHE A 319 17.16 12.47 10.66
C PHE A 319 16.73 12.07 9.24
N GLY A 320 15.43 11.88 8.98
CA GLY A 320 14.92 11.54 7.65
C GLY A 320 15.23 12.61 6.60
N ILE A 321 15.18 13.89 6.98
CA ILE A 321 15.58 15.01 6.11
C ILE A 321 17.07 14.95 5.79
N ALA A 322 17.92 14.75 6.80
CA ALA A 322 19.37 14.68 6.64
C ALA A 322 19.79 13.47 5.79
N GLU A 323 19.17 12.32 6.02
CA GLU A 323 19.39 11.13 5.22
C GLU A 323 18.85 11.33 3.80
N GLY A 324 17.77 12.07 3.59
CA GLY A 324 17.18 12.32 2.27
C GLY A 324 16.25 11.19 1.83
N VAL A 325 15.32 10.80 2.71
CA VAL A 325 14.24 9.84 2.40
C VAL A 325 13.27 10.42 1.37
N ASP A 326 12.58 9.56 0.60
CA ASP A 326 11.63 10.01 -0.43
C ASP A 326 10.28 10.43 0.18
N PHE A 327 9.88 9.75 1.25
CA PHE A 327 8.59 9.97 1.92
C PHE A 327 8.72 9.93 3.45
N ILE A 328 7.88 10.73 4.12
CA ILE A 328 7.63 10.66 5.55
C ILE A 328 6.13 10.41 5.78
N ALA A 329 5.78 9.29 6.41
CA ALA A 329 4.44 8.98 6.87
C ALA A 329 4.30 9.43 8.34
N ILE A 330 3.32 10.29 8.59
CA ILE A 330 3.06 10.84 9.92
C ILE A 330 1.91 10.09 10.57
N SER A 331 2.17 9.61 11.78
CA SER A 331 1.23 8.87 12.60
C SER A 331 0.25 9.80 13.33
N PHE A 332 -0.96 9.31 13.58
CA PHE A 332 -2.03 9.92 14.37
C PHE A 332 -2.34 11.35 13.98
N VAL A 333 -2.43 11.61 12.68
CA VAL A 333 -2.75 12.93 12.15
C VAL A 333 -4.16 13.33 12.54
N LYS A 334 -4.28 14.43 13.29
CA LYS A 334 -5.58 14.93 13.77
C LYS A 334 -6.12 16.09 12.93
N THR A 335 -5.24 16.95 12.41
CA THR A 335 -5.63 18.18 11.70
C THR A 335 -4.71 18.49 10.52
N SER A 336 -5.21 19.31 9.59
CA SER A 336 -4.45 19.73 8.40
C SER A 336 -3.26 20.63 8.73
N GLU A 337 -3.33 21.37 9.84
CA GLU A 337 -2.35 22.34 10.29
C GLU A 337 -1.02 21.65 10.62
N VAL A 338 -1.06 20.44 11.19
CA VAL A 338 0.14 19.66 11.49
C VAL A 338 0.90 19.33 10.20
N ILE A 339 0.19 18.89 9.17
CA ILE A 339 0.79 18.56 7.87
C ILE A 339 1.35 19.80 7.19
N LYS A 340 0.61 20.93 7.19
CA LYS A 340 1.10 22.21 6.65
C LYS A 340 2.37 22.67 7.35
N HIS A 341 2.40 22.59 8.68
CA HIS A 341 3.55 22.98 9.49
C HIS A 341 4.77 22.11 9.18
N LEU A 342 4.59 20.79 9.12
CA LEU A 342 5.66 19.87 8.76
C LEU A 342 6.20 20.12 7.34
N LYS A 343 5.33 20.34 6.36
CA LYS A 343 5.78 20.64 4.98
C LYS A 343 6.59 21.92 4.91
N SER A 344 6.16 22.98 5.61
CA SER A 344 6.94 24.22 5.74
C SER A 344 8.28 24.00 6.43
N TYR A 345 8.32 23.16 7.48
CA TYR A 345 9.53 22.80 8.20
C TYR A 345 10.53 22.04 7.31
N ILE A 346 10.06 21.05 6.55
CA ILE A 346 10.86 20.29 5.58
C ILE A 346 11.40 21.24 4.50
N GLN A 347 10.55 22.10 3.94
CA GLN A 347 10.95 23.05 2.90
C GLN A 347 12.03 24.03 3.38
N ALA A 348 11.97 24.47 4.63
CA ALA A 348 12.97 25.36 5.22
C ALA A 348 14.34 24.67 5.40
N ARG A 349 14.35 23.36 5.72
CA ARG A 349 15.58 22.58 5.98
C ARG A 349 16.17 21.92 4.74
N SER A 350 15.33 21.63 3.75
CA SER A 350 15.72 21.00 2.50
C SER A 350 15.07 21.73 1.32
N PRO A 351 15.56 22.95 0.97
CA PRO A 351 14.94 23.79 -0.07
C PRO A 351 14.95 23.13 -1.46
N ASN A 352 15.94 22.27 -1.70
CA ASN A 352 16.11 21.53 -2.95
C ASN A 352 15.61 20.08 -2.85
N GLY A 353 15.29 19.61 -1.64
CA GLY A 353 14.71 18.29 -1.42
C GLY A 353 13.19 18.36 -1.50
N SER A 354 12.58 17.34 -2.09
CA SER A 354 11.13 17.24 -2.14
C SER A 354 10.72 15.90 -1.55
N ILE A 355 10.58 15.89 -0.22
CA ILE A 355 10.11 14.74 0.56
C ILE A 355 8.58 14.79 0.56
N GLY A 356 7.93 13.69 0.17
CA GLY A 356 6.46 13.60 0.21
C GLY A 356 5.96 13.32 1.62
N VAL A 357 4.94 14.05 2.08
CA VAL A 357 4.33 13.84 3.40
C VAL A 357 3.02 13.07 3.27
N PHE A 358 2.96 11.90 3.91
CA PHE A 358 1.79 11.02 3.94
C PHE A 358 1.11 11.11 5.30
N ALA A 359 -0.20 11.35 5.32
CA ALA A 359 -0.98 11.28 6.55
C ALA A 359 -1.49 9.85 6.78
N LYS A 360 -1.18 9.27 7.95
CA LYS A 360 -1.79 8.01 8.37
C LYS A 360 -3.17 8.29 8.94
N ILE A 361 -4.18 7.67 8.32
CA ILE A 361 -5.59 7.76 8.69
C ILE A 361 -5.87 6.59 9.63
N GLU A 362 -5.68 6.85 10.92
CA GLU A 362 -5.70 5.84 11.97
C GLU A 362 -6.43 6.28 13.24
N SER A 363 -6.93 7.51 13.31
CA SER A 363 -7.66 8.01 14.48
C SER A 363 -9.08 8.45 14.14
N SER A 364 -9.98 8.37 15.10
CA SER A 364 -11.35 8.92 14.93
C SER A 364 -11.34 10.43 14.62
N ASP A 365 -10.33 11.16 15.10
CA ASP A 365 -10.16 12.59 14.82
C ASP A 365 -9.73 12.84 13.37
N SER A 366 -8.88 11.96 12.81
CA SER A 366 -8.52 12.00 11.38
C SER A 366 -9.75 11.87 10.47
N LEU A 367 -10.74 11.05 10.87
CA LEU A 367 -11.96 10.85 10.08
C LEU A 367 -12.87 12.08 10.07
N LYS A 368 -12.91 12.86 11.15
CA LYS A 368 -13.69 14.11 11.21
C LYS A 368 -13.13 15.18 10.28
N ASN A 369 -11.80 15.22 10.15
CA ASN A 369 -11.07 16.22 9.37
C ASN A 369 -10.49 15.65 8.06
N LEU A 370 -11.07 14.55 7.57
CA LEU A 370 -10.44 13.69 6.56
C LEU A 370 -10.08 14.42 5.27
N GLU A 371 -11.03 15.18 4.73
CA GLU A 371 -10.84 15.91 3.47
C GLU A 371 -9.76 16.98 3.59
N ASP A 372 -9.77 17.77 4.66
CA ASP A 372 -8.79 18.83 4.88
C ASP A 372 -7.38 18.28 5.07
N ILE A 373 -7.24 17.14 5.78
CA ILE A 373 -5.96 16.44 5.94
C ILE A 373 -5.45 15.93 4.60
N ILE A 374 -6.27 15.21 3.83
CA ILE A 374 -5.85 14.62 2.55
C ILE A 374 -5.48 15.71 1.54
N ARG A 375 -6.23 16.82 1.49
CA ARG A 375 -6.01 17.91 0.54
C ARG A 375 -4.61 18.51 0.67
N VAL A 376 -4.10 18.67 1.89
CA VAL A 376 -2.80 19.30 2.17
C VAL A 376 -1.63 18.31 2.17
N SER A 377 -1.93 17.02 2.34
CA SER A 377 -0.96 15.92 2.29
C SER A 377 -0.53 15.60 0.85
N ASP A 378 0.61 14.95 0.69
CA ASP A 378 1.05 14.44 -0.63
C ASP A 378 0.49 13.05 -0.93
N GLY A 379 -0.04 12.37 0.09
CA GLY A 379 -0.75 11.11 0.00
C GLY A 379 -1.34 10.71 1.36
N ALA A 380 -2.01 9.57 1.42
CA ALA A 380 -2.54 9.04 2.66
C ALA A 380 -2.27 7.54 2.82
N MET A 381 -2.28 7.06 4.06
CA MET A 381 -2.19 5.64 4.39
C MET A 381 -3.37 5.27 5.27
N VAL A 382 -4.18 4.31 4.84
CA VAL A 382 -5.21 3.68 5.69
C VAL A 382 -4.49 2.67 6.57
N ALA A 383 -4.14 3.07 7.79
CA ALA A 383 -3.45 2.23 8.76
C ALA A 383 -4.48 1.49 9.61
N ARG A 384 -4.86 0.29 9.14
CA ARG A 384 -6.06 -0.43 9.60
C ARG A 384 -5.95 -1.00 11.00
N GLY A 385 -4.73 -1.31 11.44
CA GLY A 385 -4.48 -1.83 12.80
C GLY A 385 -4.94 -0.83 13.85
N ASP A 386 -4.30 0.34 13.86
CA ASP A 386 -4.64 1.42 14.79
C ASP A 386 -6.04 1.99 14.53
N LEU A 387 -6.47 2.10 13.27
CA LEU A 387 -7.85 2.52 12.96
C LEU A 387 -8.88 1.56 13.59
N GLY A 388 -8.65 0.25 13.52
CA GLY A 388 -9.53 -0.76 14.12
C GLY A 388 -9.57 -0.73 15.65
N ALA A 389 -8.58 -0.11 16.30
CA ALA A 389 -8.60 0.17 17.73
C ALA A 389 -9.40 1.45 18.09
N GLN A 390 -9.64 2.33 17.10
CA GLN A 390 -10.21 3.67 17.30
C GLN A 390 -11.67 3.78 16.84
N ILE A 391 -12.15 2.84 16.01
CA ILE A 391 -13.54 2.72 15.56
C ILE A 391 -13.99 1.25 15.62
N PRO A 392 -15.31 0.96 15.65
CA PRO A 392 -15.79 -0.42 15.57
C PRO A 392 -15.24 -1.14 14.33
N LEU A 393 -14.75 -2.36 14.51
CA LEU A 393 -14.02 -3.13 13.49
C LEU A 393 -14.81 -3.31 12.19
N GLU A 394 -16.13 -3.46 12.28
CA GLU A 394 -17.03 -3.63 11.14
C GLU A 394 -17.14 -2.36 10.28
N GLN A 395 -16.75 -1.19 10.80
CA GLN A 395 -16.75 0.07 10.06
C GLN A 395 -15.49 0.25 9.21
N VAL A 396 -14.36 -0.35 9.61
CA VAL A 396 -13.04 -0.19 8.97
C VAL A 396 -13.09 -0.39 7.45
N PRO A 397 -13.74 -1.45 6.90
CA PRO A 397 -13.78 -1.64 5.45
C PRO A 397 -14.50 -0.52 4.69
N SER A 398 -15.57 0.04 5.26
CA SER A 398 -16.31 1.14 4.65
C SER A 398 -15.54 2.46 4.70
N VAL A 399 -14.83 2.72 5.81
CA VAL A 399 -13.94 3.86 5.96
C VAL A 399 -12.76 3.77 4.99
N GLN A 400 -12.13 2.60 4.86
CA GLN A 400 -11.06 2.36 3.88
C GLN A 400 -11.52 2.76 2.47
N GLN A 401 -12.68 2.27 2.03
CA GLN A 401 -13.22 2.60 0.72
C GLN A 401 -13.47 4.11 0.54
N ALA A 402 -13.98 4.77 1.58
CA ALA A 402 -14.21 6.22 1.55
C ALA A 402 -12.89 7.00 1.43
N VAL A 403 -11.86 6.64 2.20
CA VAL A 403 -10.52 7.26 2.13
C VAL A 403 -9.92 7.05 0.75
N VAL A 404 -9.97 5.82 0.21
CA VAL A 404 -9.40 5.51 -1.12
C VAL A 404 -10.09 6.31 -2.23
N ASN A 405 -11.42 6.46 -2.18
CA ASN A 405 -12.15 7.27 -3.15
C ASN A 405 -11.79 8.75 -3.04
N LEU A 406 -11.77 9.29 -1.83
CA LEU A 406 -11.45 10.70 -1.59
C LEU A 406 -10.02 11.05 -2.00
N CYS A 407 -9.04 10.18 -1.72
CA CYS A 407 -7.67 10.32 -2.23
C CYS A 407 -7.64 10.38 -3.76
N ARG A 408 -8.36 9.49 -4.44
CA ARG A 408 -8.45 9.49 -5.91
C ARG A 408 -9.14 10.75 -6.44
N GLU A 409 -10.20 11.21 -5.78
CA GLU A 409 -10.89 12.46 -6.10
C GLU A 409 -9.95 13.67 -5.95
N LEU A 410 -9.03 13.66 -4.99
CA LEU A 410 -8.07 14.75 -4.73
C LEU A 410 -6.70 14.57 -5.41
N ASN A 411 -6.54 13.59 -6.30
CA ASN A 411 -5.26 13.25 -6.95
C ASN A 411 -4.13 12.98 -5.95
N LYS A 412 -4.43 12.25 -4.88
CA LYS A 412 -3.50 11.84 -3.85
C LYS A 412 -3.32 10.32 -3.91
N PRO A 413 -2.08 9.79 -3.96
CA PRO A 413 -1.85 8.36 -3.80
C PRO A 413 -2.30 7.87 -2.42
N VAL A 414 -2.89 6.69 -2.39
CA VAL A 414 -3.36 6.04 -1.15
C VAL A 414 -2.76 4.65 -0.96
N ILE A 415 -2.32 4.40 0.28
CA ILE A 415 -1.74 3.13 0.72
C ILE A 415 -2.77 2.43 1.60
N VAL A 416 -3.01 1.14 1.38
CA VAL A 416 -3.74 0.29 2.33
C VAL A 416 -2.73 -0.57 3.08
N ALA A 417 -2.78 -0.48 4.42
CA ALA A 417 -1.75 -0.99 5.30
C ALA A 417 -2.29 -1.85 6.45
N SER A 418 -1.39 -2.68 6.99
CA SER A 418 -1.55 -3.56 8.17
C SER A 418 -2.43 -4.79 7.93
N GLN A 419 -1.96 -5.96 8.38
CA GLN A 419 -2.70 -7.23 8.41
C GLN A 419 -3.28 -7.68 7.06
N LEU A 420 -2.62 -7.37 5.93
CA LEU A 420 -3.06 -7.87 4.63
C LEU A 420 -2.78 -9.37 4.49
N LEU A 421 -1.65 -9.85 5.01
CA LEU A 421 -1.23 -11.24 4.96
C LEU A 421 -0.67 -11.69 6.34
N GLU A 422 -1.27 -11.23 7.44
CA GLU A 422 -0.74 -11.36 8.81
C GLU A 422 -0.31 -12.79 9.18
N SER A 423 -1.10 -13.80 8.82
CA SER A 423 -0.78 -15.20 9.09
C SER A 423 0.54 -15.65 8.45
N MET A 424 1.01 -14.95 7.42
CA MET A 424 2.26 -15.25 6.74
C MET A 424 3.52 -14.85 7.50
N ILE A 425 3.37 -14.19 8.65
CA ILE A 425 4.45 -14.04 9.63
C ILE A 425 4.92 -15.43 10.09
N GLU A 426 3.97 -16.32 10.40
CA GLU A 426 4.26 -17.65 10.94
C GLU A 426 4.09 -18.77 9.91
N PHE A 427 3.20 -18.61 8.93
CA PHE A 427 2.79 -19.66 8.00
C PHE A 427 3.21 -19.37 6.55
N PRO A 428 3.58 -20.38 5.75
CA PRO A 428 4.04 -20.16 4.38
C PRO A 428 2.91 -19.83 3.39
N THR A 429 1.65 -19.82 3.81
CA THR A 429 0.48 -19.68 2.93
C THR A 429 -0.59 -18.84 3.65
N PRO A 430 -1.20 -17.87 2.97
CA PRO A 430 -2.20 -17.01 3.58
C PRO A 430 -3.54 -17.72 3.80
N THR A 431 -4.39 -17.12 4.61
CA THR A 431 -5.79 -17.49 4.71
C THR A 431 -6.59 -17.03 3.48
N ARG A 432 -7.81 -17.54 3.35
CA ARG A 432 -8.70 -17.15 2.25
C ARG A 432 -9.25 -15.74 2.49
N ALA A 433 -9.40 -15.35 3.75
CA ALA A 433 -9.80 -14.01 4.14
C ALA A 433 -8.75 -12.97 3.75
N GLU A 434 -7.47 -13.26 4.01
CA GLU A 434 -6.34 -12.40 3.61
C GLU A 434 -6.25 -12.21 2.09
N VAL A 435 -6.42 -13.29 1.31
CA VAL A 435 -6.48 -13.17 -0.16
C VAL A 435 -7.68 -12.34 -0.62
N ALA A 436 -8.84 -12.48 0.02
CA ALA A 436 -10.02 -11.68 -0.27
C ALA A 436 -9.81 -10.20 0.09
N ASP A 437 -9.11 -9.92 1.19
CA ASP A 437 -8.79 -8.57 1.65
C ASP A 437 -7.83 -7.85 0.67
N VAL A 438 -6.75 -8.51 0.25
CA VAL A 438 -5.86 -8.00 -0.80
C VAL A 438 -6.65 -7.76 -2.10
N SER A 439 -7.50 -8.71 -2.49
CA SER A 439 -8.34 -8.59 -3.69
C SER A 439 -9.24 -7.37 -3.63
N GLU A 440 -9.85 -7.13 -2.48
CA GLU A 440 -10.74 -6.01 -2.25
C GLU A 440 -9.98 -4.69 -2.30
N ALA A 441 -8.84 -4.56 -1.61
CA ALA A 441 -8.03 -3.34 -1.65
C ALA A 441 -7.61 -2.94 -3.09
N VAL A 442 -7.29 -3.92 -3.94
CA VAL A 442 -7.01 -3.70 -5.36
C VAL A 442 -8.26 -3.28 -6.14
N ARG A 443 -9.41 -3.91 -5.87
CA ARG A 443 -10.69 -3.55 -6.49
C ARG A 443 -11.14 -2.13 -6.13
N GLN A 444 -10.84 -1.69 -4.91
CA GLN A 444 -11.06 -0.33 -4.44
C GLN A 444 -10.13 0.69 -5.11
N ARG A 445 -9.10 0.22 -5.85
CA ARG A 445 -8.12 1.01 -6.61
C ARG A 445 -7.12 1.75 -5.73
N ALA A 446 -6.71 1.14 -4.63
CA ALA A 446 -5.56 1.60 -3.85
C ALA A 446 -4.31 1.72 -4.74
N ASP A 447 -3.49 2.76 -4.52
CA ASP A 447 -2.25 2.93 -5.28
C ASP A 447 -1.20 1.91 -4.86
N ALA A 448 -1.12 1.64 -3.55
CA ALA A 448 -0.18 0.70 -2.99
C ALA A 448 -0.77 -0.16 -1.87
N LEU A 449 -0.20 -1.34 -1.72
CA LEU A 449 -0.45 -2.27 -0.61
C LEU A 449 0.85 -2.45 0.18
N MET A 450 0.73 -2.59 1.50
CA MET A 450 1.88 -2.62 2.40
C MET A 450 1.94 -3.87 3.27
N LEU A 451 3.10 -4.53 3.26
CA LEU A 451 3.48 -5.54 4.25
C LEU A 451 4.15 -4.86 5.45
N SER A 452 3.70 -5.23 6.64
CA SER A 452 4.17 -4.76 7.93
C SER A 452 5.04 -5.83 8.60
N GLY A 453 4.50 -6.59 9.55
CA GLY A 453 5.22 -7.66 10.24
C GLY A 453 5.65 -8.78 9.29
N GLU A 454 4.87 -9.03 8.23
CA GLU A 454 5.08 -10.09 7.25
C GLU A 454 6.46 -9.99 6.57
N SER A 455 6.90 -8.77 6.25
CA SER A 455 8.22 -8.52 5.65
C SER A 455 9.28 -8.10 6.66
N ALA A 456 8.91 -7.49 7.80
CA ALA A 456 9.87 -7.00 8.77
C ALA A 456 10.51 -8.12 9.59
N MET A 457 9.69 -9.07 10.07
CA MET A 457 10.12 -10.12 11.01
C MET A 457 9.54 -11.50 10.71
N GLY A 458 8.65 -11.61 9.72
CA GLY A 458 8.03 -12.87 9.33
C GLY A 458 9.03 -13.92 8.83
N LEU A 459 8.65 -15.19 8.94
CA LEU A 459 9.43 -16.34 8.46
C LEU A 459 9.44 -16.47 6.94
N PHE A 460 8.49 -15.82 6.24
CA PHE A 460 8.27 -15.97 4.80
C PHE A 460 8.12 -14.65 4.03
N PRO A 461 9.05 -13.68 4.18
CA PRO A 461 8.89 -12.33 3.63
C PRO A 461 8.77 -12.32 2.10
N GLU A 462 9.61 -13.08 1.40
CA GLU A 462 9.57 -13.19 -0.07
C GLU A 462 8.28 -13.85 -0.57
N LYS A 463 7.76 -14.85 0.17
CA LYS A 463 6.50 -15.52 -0.21
C LYS A 463 5.31 -14.60 0.01
N ALA A 464 5.29 -13.85 1.12
CA ALA A 464 4.25 -12.86 1.39
C ALA A 464 4.21 -11.80 0.27
N LEU A 465 5.37 -11.28 -0.12
CA LEU A 465 5.47 -10.34 -1.25
C LEU A 465 4.99 -10.97 -2.57
N SER A 466 5.38 -12.22 -2.84
CA SER A 466 4.95 -12.96 -4.03
C SER A 466 3.44 -13.17 -4.10
N VAL A 467 2.80 -13.50 -2.97
CA VAL A 467 1.34 -13.60 -2.84
C VAL A 467 0.69 -12.25 -3.14
N LEU A 468 1.17 -11.17 -2.48
CA LEU A 468 0.64 -9.82 -2.66
C LEU A 468 0.72 -9.38 -4.13
N ARG A 469 1.86 -9.66 -4.80
CA ARG A 469 2.06 -9.41 -6.24
C ARG A 469 1.11 -10.22 -7.11
N THR A 470 1.00 -11.53 -6.86
CA THR A 470 0.21 -12.45 -7.70
C THR A 470 -1.29 -12.15 -7.61
N VAL A 471 -1.80 -11.90 -6.40
CA VAL A 471 -3.22 -11.56 -6.20
C VAL A 471 -3.53 -10.21 -6.87
N SER A 472 -2.65 -9.21 -6.71
CA SER A 472 -2.81 -7.90 -7.35
C SER A 472 -2.87 -8.01 -8.88
N LEU A 473 -1.91 -8.73 -9.48
CA LEU A 473 -1.88 -8.98 -10.93
C LEU A 473 -3.14 -9.67 -11.43
N ARG A 474 -3.61 -10.71 -10.72
CA ARG A 474 -4.82 -11.45 -11.10
C ARG A 474 -6.05 -10.55 -11.06
N MET A 475 -6.19 -9.74 -10.00
CA MET A 475 -7.32 -8.85 -9.81
C MET A 475 -7.34 -7.71 -10.83
N GLU A 476 -6.20 -7.10 -11.11
CA GLU A 476 -6.06 -6.11 -12.18
C GLU A 476 -6.44 -6.70 -13.56
N SER A 477 -6.00 -7.94 -13.85
CA SER A 477 -6.40 -8.63 -15.08
C SER A 477 -7.90 -8.88 -15.14
N TRP A 478 -8.49 -9.33 -14.03
CA TRP A 478 -9.92 -9.56 -13.93
C TRP A 478 -10.73 -8.27 -14.15
N CYS A 479 -10.29 -7.14 -13.59
CA CYS A 479 -10.93 -5.83 -13.82
C CYS A 479 -10.92 -5.44 -15.31
N ARG A 480 -9.79 -5.65 -16.00
CA ARG A 480 -9.66 -5.39 -17.45
C ARG A 480 -10.55 -6.32 -18.29
N GLU A 481 -10.53 -7.62 -17.99
CA GLU A 481 -11.34 -8.65 -18.68
C GLU A 481 -12.84 -8.32 -18.60
N ASN A 482 -13.30 -7.85 -17.45
CA ASN A 482 -14.70 -7.50 -17.21
C ASN A 482 -15.04 -6.05 -17.61
N LYS A 483 -14.11 -5.34 -18.27
CA LYS A 483 -14.28 -3.95 -18.71
C LYS A 483 -14.74 -3.02 -17.58
N GLN A 484 -14.26 -3.26 -16.36
CA GLN A 484 -14.49 -2.39 -15.21
C GLN A 484 -13.62 -1.11 -15.33
N HIS A 485 -13.80 -0.38 -16.42
CA HIS A 485 -13.16 0.90 -16.62
C HIS A 485 -13.62 1.85 -15.52
N ALA A 486 -12.72 2.72 -15.07
CA ALA A 486 -13.11 3.89 -14.30
C ALA A 486 -14.03 4.78 -15.16
N SER A 487 -15.34 4.56 -15.06
CA SER A 487 -16.36 5.42 -15.67
C SER A 487 -16.64 6.68 -14.82
N ASP A 488 -15.93 6.83 -13.70
CA ASP A 488 -16.21 7.89 -12.74
C ASP A 488 -15.77 9.21 -13.34
N ARG A 489 -16.73 10.14 -13.50
CA ARG A 489 -16.38 11.55 -13.68
C ARG A 489 -15.69 12.00 -12.40
N LEU A 490 -14.37 12.16 -12.47
CA LEU A 490 -13.59 12.72 -11.38
C LEU A 490 -13.93 14.21 -11.22
N PRO A 491 -13.97 14.73 -9.97
CA PRO A 491 -14.20 16.15 -9.73
C PRO A 491 -13.02 17.00 -10.22
N GLU A 492 -13.28 18.26 -10.60
CA GLU A 492 -12.21 19.21 -10.91
C GLU A 492 -11.35 19.47 -9.66
N LEU A 493 -10.02 19.47 -9.81
CA LEU A 493 -9.09 19.63 -8.68
C LEU A 493 -8.84 21.10 -8.30
N SER A 494 -8.77 21.96 -9.31
CA SER A 494 -8.30 23.33 -9.18
C SER A 494 -9.12 24.24 -10.11
N PRO A 495 -9.48 25.45 -9.67
CA PRO A 495 -10.10 26.44 -10.54
C PRO A 495 -9.09 27.11 -11.49
N ALA A 496 -7.77 26.96 -11.24
CA ALA A 496 -6.73 27.59 -12.04
C ALA A 496 -6.72 27.03 -13.47
N LEU A 497 -6.62 27.91 -14.47
CA LEU A 497 -6.74 27.51 -15.88
C LEU A 497 -5.67 26.49 -16.29
N ASP A 498 -4.40 26.69 -15.91
CA ASP A 498 -3.29 25.81 -16.29
C ASP A 498 -3.45 24.38 -15.73
N ASP A 499 -3.93 24.27 -14.49
CA ASP A 499 -4.24 22.99 -13.86
C ASP A 499 -5.40 22.30 -14.59
N ARG A 500 -6.45 23.05 -14.93
CA ARG A 500 -7.61 22.54 -15.67
C ARG A 500 -7.21 22.08 -17.07
N ILE A 501 -6.31 22.77 -17.77
CA ILE A 501 -5.83 22.33 -19.08
C ILE A 501 -5.09 21.00 -18.91
N SER A 502 -4.15 20.93 -17.97
CA SER A 502 -3.36 19.71 -17.69
C SER A 502 -4.26 18.52 -17.31
N GLU A 503 -5.27 18.76 -16.47
CA GLU A 503 -6.27 17.79 -16.06
C GLU A 503 -7.11 17.29 -17.26
N ASN A 504 -7.65 18.20 -18.07
CA ASN A 504 -8.45 17.82 -19.24
C ASN A 504 -7.62 17.07 -20.29
N ILE A 505 -6.35 17.42 -20.46
CA ILE A 505 -5.42 16.68 -21.33
C ILE A 505 -5.22 15.26 -20.82
N CYS A 506 -4.93 15.07 -19.53
CA CYS A 506 -4.72 13.74 -18.95
C CYS A 506 -5.99 12.88 -18.98
N ASN A 507 -7.14 13.48 -18.66
CA ASN A 507 -8.45 12.83 -18.74
C ASN A 507 -8.76 12.37 -20.17
N SER A 508 -8.54 13.27 -21.15
CA SER A 508 -8.78 12.96 -22.57
C SER A 508 -7.79 11.92 -23.10
N ALA A 509 -6.52 12.00 -22.72
CA ALA A 509 -5.49 11.03 -23.09
C ALA A 509 -5.83 9.64 -22.54
N SER A 510 -6.26 9.54 -21.29
CA SER A 510 -6.66 8.27 -20.66
C SER A 510 -7.92 7.67 -21.31
N GLN A 511 -8.94 8.50 -21.59
CA GLN A 511 -10.13 8.06 -22.30
C GLN A 511 -9.81 7.59 -23.73
N MET A 512 -8.95 8.33 -24.43
CA MET A 512 -8.49 7.98 -25.77
C MET A 512 -7.69 6.68 -25.76
N ALA A 513 -6.80 6.53 -24.78
CA ALA A 513 -6.01 5.32 -24.58
C ALA A 513 -6.90 4.08 -24.43
N ASN A 514 -7.90 4.14 -23.55
CA ASN A 514 -8.83 3.04 -23.32
C ASN A 514 -9.71 2.75 -24.56
N ARG A 515 -10.25 3.80 -25.22
CA ARG A 515 -11.13 3.63 -26.39
C ARG A 515 -10.41 3.08 -27.61
N LEU A 516 -9.18 3.54 -27.86
CA LEU A 516 -8.36 3.06 -28.97
C LEU A 516 -7.66 1.74 -28.65
N GLY A 517 -7.71 1.30 -27.39
CA GLY A 517 -7.00 0.11 -26.94
C GLY A 517 -5.50 0.23 -27.15
N VAL A 518 -4.91 1.38 -26.78
CA VAL A 518 -3.47 1.62 -26.94
C VAL A 518 -2.64 0.69 -26.04
N ASP A 519 -1.37 0.58 -26.38
CA ASP A 519 -0.44 -0.32 -25.71
C ASP A 519 0.22 0.31 -24.48
N ALA A 520 0.49 1.63 -24.53
CA ALA A 520 1.01 2.40 -23.40
C ALA A 520 0.69 3.90 -23.52
N ILE A 521 0.66 4.60 -22.39
CA ILE A 521 0.69 6.07 -22.34
C ILE A 521 2.12 6.51 -21.99
N PHE A 522 2.66 7.45 -22.75
CA PHE A 522 3.96 8.07 -22.49
C PHE A 522 3.72 9.45 -21.90
N VAL A 523 4.26 9.70 -20.72
CA VAL A 523 4.23 11.02 -20.09
C VAL A 523 5.66 11.48 -19.83
N TYR A 524 5.97 12.66 -20.35
CA TYR A 524 7.24 13.32 -20.14
C TYR A 524 7.04 14.38 -19.07
N THR A 525 7.72 14.22 -17.93
CA THR A 525 7.46 15.04 -16.76
C THR A 525 8.70 15.42 -15.96
N ARG A 526 8.80 16.69 -15.57
CA ARG A 526 9.84 17.17 -14.66
C ARG A 526 9.43 17.13 -13.19
N ARG A 527 8.15 17.35 -12.91
CA ARG A 527 7.61 17.45 -11.53
C ARG A 527 6.75 16.26 -11.12
N GLY A 528 6.36 15.40 -12.07
CA GLY A 528 5.48 14.26 -11.83
C GLY A 528 3.98 14.58 -11.87
N TYR A 529 3.58 15.84 -12.08
CA TYR A 529 2.18 16.26 -11.94
C TYR A 529 1.25 15.61 -12.98
N MET A 530 1.57 15.70 -14.27
CA MET A 530 0.77 15.03 -15.31
C MET A 530 0.80 13.51 -15.18
N ALA A 531 1.90 12.92 -14.71
CA ALA A 531 1.96 11.49 -14.44
C ALA A 531 0.99 11.09 -13.31
N SER A 532 0.92 11.88 -12.24
CA SER A 532 -0.07 11.70 -11.17
C SER A 532 -1.50 11.79 -11.70
N LEU A 533 -1.81 12.79 -12.54
CA LEU A 533 -3.14 12.95 -13.13
C LEU A 533 -3.55 11.76 -14.01
N LEU A 534 -2.62 11.21 -14.80
CA LEU A 534 -2.86 9.99 -15.57
C LEU A 534 -3.06 8.78 -14.65
N SER A 535 -2.25 8.65 -13.60
CA SER A 535 -2.41 7.58 -12.60
C SER A 535 -3.80 7.64 -11.96
N ARG A 536 -4.28 8.84 -11.59
CA ARG A 536 -5.61 9.10 -11.03
C ARG A 536 -6.75 8.61 -11.95
N CYS A 537 -6.56 8.72 -13.26
CA CYS A 537 -7.54 8.26 -14.26
C CYS A 537 -7.66 6.73 -14.35
N ARG A 538 -6.67 5.98 -13.82
CA ARG A 538 -6.60 4.51 -13.86
C ARG A 538 -6.80 3.93 -15.28
N PRO A 539 -6.01 4.36 -16.29
CA PRO A 539 -6.08 3.79 -17.63
C PRO A 539 -5.70 2.29 -17.61
N ASP A 540 -6.24 1.51 -18.55
CA ASP A 540 -6.00 0.06 -18.60
C ASP A 540 -4.55 -0.27 -19.02
N CYS A 541 -3.98 0.56 -19.89
CA CYS A 541 -2.60 0.45 -20.35
C CYS A 541 -1.62 1.00 -19.29
N PRO A 542 -0.36 0.54 -19.27
CA PRO A 542 0.66 1.12 -18.40
C PRO A 542 0.96 2.57 -18.78
N ILE A 543 1.47 3.32 -17.80
CA ILE A 543 1.90 4.70 -17.99
C ILE A 543 3.41 4.75 -17.83
N PHE A 544 4.13 5.01 -18.92
CA PHE A 544 5.58 5.18 -18.92
C PHE A 544 5.89 6.64 -18.62
N ALA A 545 6.44 6.90 -17.44
CA ALA A 545 6.74 8.25 -16.97
C ALA A 545 8.23 8.53 -17.13
N PHE A 546 8.60 9.36 -18.10
CA PHE A 546 9.98 9.79 -18.31
C PHE A 546 10.24 11.04 -17.47
N THR A 547 11.40 11.08 -16.80
CA THR A 547 11.87 12.25 -16.02
C THR A 547 13.38 12.38 -16.12
N ASP A 548 13.91 13.59 -15.94
CA ASP A 548 15.35 13.93 -15.98
C ASP A 548 16.02 13.84 -14.60
N THR A 549 15.28 13.58 -13.52
CA THR A 549 15.82 13.50 -12.15
C THR A 549 15.58 12.15 -11.47
N LYS A 550 16.56 11.68 -10.69
CA LYS A 550 16.45 10.41 -9.95
C LYS A 550 15.40 10.48 -8.84
N MET A 551 15.33 11.61 -8.15
CA MET A 551 14.36 11.87 -7.08
C MET A 551 12.91 11.72 -7.58
N VAL A 552 12.57 12.32 -8.72
CA VAL A 552 11.21 12.19 -9.28
C VAL A 552 10.95 10.76 -9.73
N ARG A 553 11.93 10.08 -10.34
CA ARG A 553 11.82 8.66 -10.71
C ARG A 553 11.44 7.79 -9.50
N GLN A 554 12.12 7.97 -8.36
CA GLN A 554 11.85 7.23 -7.13
C GLN A 554 10.45 7.55 -6.58
N ARG A 555 10.05 8.82 -6.53
CA ARG A 555 8.74 9.20 -6.01
C ARG A 555 7.57 8.68 -6.83
N LEU A 556 7.71 8.63 -8.16
CA LEU A 556 6.67 8.10 -9.03
C LEU A 556 6.42 6.59 -8.82
N ASN A 557 7.34 5.86 -8.17
CA ASN A 557 7.17 4.43 -7.90
C ASN A 557 6.08 4.09 -6.87
N LEU A 558 5.55 5.08 -6.17
CA LEU A 558 4.43 4.88 -5.23
C LEU A 558 3.05 5.06 -5.89
N GLN A 559 2.98 5.64 -7.09
CA GLN A 559 1.71 5.93 -7.75
C GLN A 559 1.26 4.79 -8.67
N TRP A 560 -0.04 4.49 -8.67
CA TRP A 560 -0.60 3.36 -9.41
C TRP A 560 -0.27 3.44 -10.91
N GLY A 561 0.16 2.32 -11.48
CA GLY A 561 0.31 2.13 -12.92
C GLY A 561 1.45 2.89 -13.60
N LEU A 562 2.16 3.76 -12.87
CA LEU A 562 3.34 4.45 -13.37
C LEU A 562 4.54 3.51 -13.44
N ILE A 563 5.28 3.57 -14.54
CA ILE A 563 6.58 2.92 -14.71
C ILE A 563 7.58 4.04 -15.01
N PRO A 564 8.38 4.46 -14.01
CA PRO A 564 9.23 5.63 -14.17
C PRO A 564 10.58 5.28 -14.80
N PHE A 565 10.98 6.13 -15.74
CA PHE A 565 12.24 6.08 -16.47
C PHE A 565 13.03 7.35 -16.21
N ARG A 566 14.35 7.24 -16.00
CA ARG A 566 15.23 8.40 -16.10
C ARG A 566 15.73 8.55 -17.53
N LEU A 567 15.53 9.72 -18.12
CA LEU A 567 16.02 10.09 -19.44
C LEU A 567 16.34 11.59 -19.44
N ASP A 568 17.53 11.96 -19.92
CA ASP A 568 17.86 13.38 -20.11
C ASP A 568 17.06 13.96 -21.28
N PHE A 569 16.42 15.10 -21.05
CA PHE A 569 15.58 15.75 -22.04
C PHE A 569 16.35 16.78 -22.88
N SER A 570 16.05 16.83 -24.18
CA SER A 570 16.30 18.00 -25.02
C SER A 570 15.12 18.97 -24.98
N GLY A 571 15.34 20.23 -25.38
CA GLY A 571 14.27 21.21 -25.53
C GLY A 571 13.25 20.88 -26.64
N ASP A 572 13.60 19.97 -27.56
CA ASP A 572 12.68 19.45 -28.59
C ASP A 572 12.01 18.13 -28.16
N MET A 573 10.69 18.15 -28.09
CA MET A 573 9.87 17.00 -27.70
C MET A 573 9.86 15.89 -28.76
N GLU A 574 9.92 16.23 -30.05
CA GLU A 574 9.95 15.23 -31.13
C GLU A 574 11.26 14.44 -31.08
N SER A 575 12.38 15.12 -30.81
CA SER A 575 13.68 14.48 -30.55
C SER A 575 13.63 13.56 -29.34
N ASN A 576 13.01 13.99 -28.23
CA ASN A 576 12.82 13.14 -27.05
C ASN A 576 12.01 11.88 -27.37
N LEU A 577 10.91 11.99 -28.14
CA LEU A 577 10.10 10.84 -28.57
C LEU A 577 10.90 9.86 -29.44
N ARG A 578 11.61 10.35 -30.46
CA ARG A 578 12.43 9.51 -31.34
C ARG A 578 13.51 8.78 -30.58
N ARG A 579 14.18 9.47 -29.64
CA ARG A 579 15.20 8.87 -28.76
C ARG A 579 14.59 7.79 -27.88
N THR A 580 13.45 8.05 -27.23
CA THR A 580 12.74 7.05 -26.42
C THR A 580 12.36 5.82 -27.23
N PHE A 581 11.81 5.99 -28.44
CA PHE A 581 11.46 4.85 -29.30
C PHE A 581 12.68 4.04 -29.70
N ALA A 582 13.81 4.68 -30.02
CA ALA A 582 15.05 3.99 -30.35
C ALA A 582 15.57 3.17 -29.16
N LEU A 583 15.59 3.76 -27.97
CA LEU A 583 16.10 3.13 -26.74
C LEU A 583 15.22 1.95 -26.31
N LEU A 584 13.90 2.12 -26.28
CA LEU A 584 13.00 1.05 -25.85
C LEU A 584 12.95 -0.12 -26.86
N LYS A 585 13.11 0.16 -28.17
CA LYS A 585 13.28 -0.90 -29.19
C LYS A 585 14.61 -1.63 -29.03
N ALA A 586 15.71 -0.89 -28.83
CA ALA A 586 17.03 -1.48 -28.64
C ALA A 586 17.06 -2.41 -27.42
N ARG A 587 16.26 -2.11 -26.39
CA ARG A 587 16.06 -2.95 -25.21
C ARG A 587 14.97 -4.01 -25.36
N GLY A 588 14.35 -4.16 -26.52
CA GLY A 588 13.30 -5.18 -26.75
C GLY A 588 12.03 -4.98 -25.92
N MET A 589 11.81 -3.79 -25.38
CA MET A 589 10.66 -3.46 -24.55
C MET A 589 9.44 -3.02 -25.37
N MET A 590 9.64 -2.74 -26.66
CA MET A 590 8.57 -2.38 -27.60
C MET A 590 8.80 -3.01 -28.96
N LYS A 591 7.72 -3.16 -29.71
CA LYS A 591 7.67 -3.72 -31.06
C LYS A 591 7.23 -2.66 -32.05
N LYS A 592 7.58 -2.88 -33.32
CA LYS A 592 7.07 -2.06 -34.43
C LYS A 592 5.56 -2.24 -34.53
N GLY A 593 4.84 -1.13 -34.65
CA GLY A 593 3.38 -1.12 -34.78
C GLY A 593 2.60 -0.90 -33.48
N ASP A 594 3.26 -0.97 -32.31
CA ASP A 594 2.62 -0.64 -31.03
C ASP A 594 2.07 0.79 -31.07
N LEU A 595 0.90 0.98 -30.47
CA LEU A 595 0.17 2.25 -30.45
C LEU A 595 0.34 2.92 -29.10
N VAL A 596 0.85 4.16 -29.09
CA VAL A 596 1.08 4.92 -27.88
C VAL A 596 0.38 6.27 -27.91
N VAL A 597 -0.05 6.74 -26.74
CA VAL A 597 -0.49 8.13 -26.52
C VAL A 597 0.61 8.86 -25.77
N ALA A 598 1.14 9.95 -26.33
CA ALA A 598 2.15 10.77 -25.69
C ALA A 598 1.56 12.11 -25.21
N VAL A 599 1.91 12.48 -23.98
CA VAL A 599 1.65 13.78 -23.36
C VAL A 599 2.93 14.30 -22.68
N SER A 600 3.04 15.62 -22.50
CA SER A 600 4.24 16.26 -21.93
C SER A 600 3.90 17.50 -21.13
N ASP A 601 4.59 17.69 -19.99
CA ASP A 601 4.65 18.96 -19.25
C ASP A 601 6.00 19.69 -19.38
N ILE A 602 6.87 19.22 -20.27
CA ILE A 602 8.21 19.80 -20.51
C ILE A 602 8.07 20.87 -21.60
N SER A 603 7.95 22.14 -21.22
CA SER A 603 8.15 23.26 -22.14
C SER A 603 8.97 24.37 -21.48
N GLU A 604 9.97 24.88 -22.21
CA GLU A 604 10.81 26.02 -21.80
C GLU A 604 10.54 27.29 -22.62
N ALA A 605 9.79 27.19 -23.72
CA ALA A 605 9.37 28.32 -24.54
C ALA A 605 8.17 27.86 -25.40
N ASP A 606 7.06 28.59 -25.32
CA ASP A 606 5.75 28.30 -25.91
C ASP A 606 4.92 27.18 -25.27
N MET A 607 3.72 27.56 -24.81
CA MET A 607 2.69 26.78 -24.11
C MET A 607 2.04 25.69 -24.99
N LEU A 608 2.82 24.87 -25.69
CA LEU A 608 2.30 23.85 -26.59
C LEU A 608 2.06 22.53 -25.84
N GLN A 609 0.91 22.41 -25.20
CA GLN A 609 0.44 21.16 -24.63
C GLN A 609 -0.37 20.38 -25.69
N SER A 610 0.01 19.12 -25.95
CA SER A 610 -0.62 18.30 -26.99
C SER A 610 -0.79 16.85 -26.55
N ILE A 611 -1.80 16.19 -27.12
CA ILE A 611 -1.98 14.74 -27.06
C ILE A 611 -1.59 14.18 -28.42
N GLN A 612 -0.63 13.28 -28.46
CA GLN A 612 -0.17 12.68 -29.72
C GLN A 612 -0.42 11.18 -29.73
N VAL A 613 -1.17 10.70 -30.71
CA VAL A 613 -1.29 9.26 -30.97
C VAL A 613 -0.21 8.87 -31.98
N ARG A 614 0.70 7.99 -31.59
CA ARG A 614 1.83 7.57 -32.43
C ARG A 614 1.84 6.06 -32.57
N ARG A 615 2.12 5.59 -33.78
CA ARG A 615 2.54 4.20 -34.01
C ARG A 615 4.05 4.14 -34.00
N ILE A 616 4.57 3.13 -33.33
CA ILE A 616 6.00 2.93 -33.24
C ILE A 616 6.55 2.47 -34.60
N PRO A 617 7.54 3.18 -35.18
CA PRO A 617 7.92 3.04 -36.59
C PRO A 617 8.60 1.72 -36.97
#